data_AF-A0A416ZRW3-F1
#
_entry.id   AF-A0A416ZRW3-F1
#
_cell.length_a   1.000
_cell.length_b   1.000
_cell.length_c   1.000
_cell.angle_alpha   90.00
_cell.angle_beta   90.00
_cell.angle_gamma   90.00
#
_symmetry.space_group_name_H-M   'P 1'
#
loop_
_entity.id
_entity.type
_entity.pdbx_description
1 polymer ?
#
loop_
_entity_poly.entity_id
_entity_poly.type
_entity_poly.pdbx_seq_one_letter_code
_entity_poly.pdbx_strand_id
1 'polypeptide(L)'
;MGLWMPLSRAHGKTPREPWQYGDMALKEVKKWINFRHRLVPYLYHTACQSHQSGIPMIRPLVMEYPKDPIAKIQNLSYMLGDALLISPGFDRDEYELYLPEGRWQDIESKEVLHVPAQLWKQEDLEFMTFQKKDVD
;
A
#
# COMPACT_ATOMS: atom_id res chain seq x y z
N MET A 1 -8.20 1.42 0.87
CA MET A 1 -7.56 2.49 0.06
C MET A 1 -7.27 3.79 0.80
N GLY A 2 -8.27 4.58 1.21
CA GLY A 2 -8.03 5.94 1.73
C GLY A 2 -7.10 6.03 2.97
N LEU A 3 -6.97 4.97 3.77
CA LEU A 3 -6.06 4.90 4.92
C LEU A 3 -4.58 4.68 4.55
N TRP A 4 -4.27 4.44 3.28
CA TRP A 4 -2.91 4.28 2.74
C TRP A 4 -2.45 5.49 1.91
N MET A 5 -3.18 6.61 2.02
CA MET A 5 -2.84 7.88 1.37
C MET A 5 -2.07 8.80 2.33
N PRO A 6 -1.31 9.81 1.85
CA PRO A 6 -0.64 10.81 2.67
C PRO A 6 -1.58 11.45 3.69
N LEU A 7 -2.76 11.85 3.22
CA LEU A 7 -3.86 12.31 4.06
C LEU A 7 -5.07 11.39 3.87
N SER A 8 -5.70 11.01 4.98
CA SER A 8 -6.88 10.17 4.97
C SER A 8 -8.09 10.99 5.43
N ARG A 9 -9.14 11.00 4.62
CA ARG A 9 -10.37 11.73 4.92
C ARG A 9 -11.58 10.95 4.43
N ALA A 10 -12.52 10.67 5.33
CA ALA A 10 -13.82 10.14 4.97
C ALA A 10 -14.79 11.34 4.78
N HIS A 11 -15.25 11.56 3.55
CA HIS A 11 -16.14 12.69 3.23
C HIS A 11 -17.11 12.32 2.10
N GLY A 12 -18.29 12.92 2.10
CA GLY A 12 -19.28 12.77 1.04
C GLY A 12 -20.67 13.25 1.46
N LYS A 13 -21.66 13.06 0.55
CA LYS A 13 -23.05 13.51 0.76
C LYS A 13 -23.86 12.63 1.71
N THR A 14 -23.53 11.34 1.76
CA THR A 14 -24.14 10.38 2.68
C THR A 14 -23.25 10.22 3.93
N PRO A 15 -23.78 9.68 5.04
CA PRO A 15 -22.97 9.39 6.23
C PRO A 15 -21.68 8.63 5.88
N ARG A 16 -20.61 8.89 6.63
CA ARG A 16 -19.26 8.33 6.38
C ARG A 16 -18.70 7.59 7.59
N GLU A 17 -19.45 7.61 8.66
CA GLU A 17 -19.12 6.96 9.90
C GLU A 17 -19.25 5.44 9.73
N PRO A 18 -18.24 4.63 10.12
CA PRO A 18 -18.22 3.20 9.82
C PRO A 18 -19.42 2.42 10.38
N TRP A 19 -20.00 2.85 11.50
CA TRP A 19 -21.17 2.23 12.11
C TRP A 19 -22.46 2.37 11.29
N GLN A 20 -22.47 3.21 10.26
CA GLN A 20 -23.58 3.30 9.29
C GLN A 20 -23.59 2.13 8.29
N TYR A 21 -22.53 1.30 8.30
CA TYR A 21 -22.31 0.20 7.35
C TYR A 21 -22.23 -1.18 8.03
N GLY A 22 -22.68 -1.27 9.28
CA GLY A 22 -22.71 -2.51 10.07
C GLY A 22 -21.41 -2.85 10.81
N ASP A 23 -21.48 -3.87 11.66
CA ASP A 23 -20.41 -4.23 12.60
C ASP A 23 -19.10 -4.64 11.92
N MET A 24 -19.21 -5.30 10.75
CA MET A 24 -18.05 -5.72 9.97
C MET A 24 -17.25 -4.51 9.47
N ALA A 25 -17.93 -3.51 8.91
CA ALA A 25 -17.30 -2.28 8.45
C ALA A 25 -16.67 -1.51 9.62
N LEU A 26 -17.37 -1.40 10.75
CA LEU A 26 -16.84 -0.77 11.96
C LEU A 26 -15.56 -1.45 12.45
N LYS A 27 -15.57 -2.79 12.52
CA LYS A 27 -14.42 -3.59 12.97
C LYS A 27 -13.21 -3.38 12.06
N GLU A 28 -13.38 -3.50 10.75
CA GLU A 28 -12.27 -3.38 9.79
C GLU A 28 -11.73 -1.94 9.72
N VAL A 29 -12.60 -0.92 9.68
CA VAL A 29 -12.13 0.47 9.67
C VAL A 29 -11.37 0.81 10.97
N LYS A 30 -11.85 0.35 12.13
CA LYS A 30 -11.17 0.57 13.42
C LYS A 30 -9.79 -0.10 13.44
N LYS A 31 -9.67 -1.34 12.95
CA LYS A 31 -8.39 -2.07 12.81
C LYS A 31 -7.37 -1.24 12.04
N TRP A 32 -7.77 -0.73 10.87
CA TRP A 32 -6.85 0.01 9.98
C TRP A 32 -6.56 1.44 10.43
N ILE A 33 -7.50 2.13 11.08
CA ILE A 33 -7.22 3.42 11.74
C ILE A 33 -6.13 3.24 12.79
N ASN A 34 -6.26 2.24 13.67
CA ASN A 34 -5.26 1.94 14.69
C ASN A 34 -3.90 1.57 14.08
N PHE A 35 -3.91 0.82 12.97
CA PHE A 35 -2.69 0.53 12.23
C PHE A 35 -2.04 1.81 11.68
N ARG A 36 -2.80 2.68 11.03
CA ARG A 36 -2.30 3.96 10.51
C ARG A 36 -1.73 4.85 11.61
N HIS A 37 -2.32 4.87 12.80
CA HIS A 37 -1.76 5.60 13.94
C HIS A 37 -0.36 5.10 14.33
N ARG A 38 -0.10 3.80 14.26
CA ARG A 38 1.25 3.23 14.46
C ARG A 38 2.22 3.64 13.35
N LEU A 39 1.73 3.95 12.15
CA LEU A 39 2.54 4.45 11.03
C LEU A 39 2.84 5.95 11.07
N VAL A 40 2.31 6.72 12.04
CA VAL A 40 2.53 8.19 12.09
C VAL A 40 4.02 8.57 12.03
N PRO A 41 4.96 7.91 12.74
CA PRO A 41 6.38 8.22 12.62
C PRO A 41 6.92 8.05 11.19
N TYR A 42 6.51 6.97 10.51
CA TYR A 42 6.88 6.69 9.13
C TYR A 42 6.28 7.71 8.16
N LEU A 43 4.97 7.98 8.25
CA LEU A 43 4.29 8.96 7.40
C LEU A 43 4.87 10.37 7.57
N TYR A 44 5.22 10.74 8.80
CA TYR A 44 5.87 12.02 9.08
C TYR A 44 7.27 12.10 8.46
N HIS A 45 8.06 11.02 8.58
CA HIS A 45 9.36 10.92 7.92
C HIS A 45 9.23 11.08 6.39
N THR A 46 8.30 10.36 5.75
CA THR A 46 8.07 10.49 4.30
C THR A 46 7.61 11.91 3.92
N ALA A 47 6.81 12.58 4.77
CA ALA A 47 6.41 13.97 4.54
C ALA A 47 7.60 14.94 4.63
N CYS A 48 8.51 14.75 5.60
CA CYS A 48 9.74 15.52 5.71
C CYS A 48 10.65 15.33 4.50
N GLN A 49 10.85 14.09 4.04
CA GLN A 49 11.57 13.80 2.80
C GLN A 49 10.95 14.58 1.63
N SER A 50 9.62 14.55 1.52
CA SER A 50 8.91 15.26 0.46
C SER A 50 9.13 16.76 0.48
N HIS A 51 9.11 17.37 1.67
CA HIS A 51 9.42 18.79 1.83
C HIS A 51 10.87 19.13 1.46
N GLN A 52 11.83 18.29 1.82
CA GLN A 52 13.27 18.58 1.68
C GLN A 52 13.80 18.32 0.27
N SER A 53 13.36 17.25 -0.40
CA SER A 53 13.91 16.81 -1.69
C SER A 53 12.93 16.91 -2.85
N GLY A 54 11.65 17.20 -2.58
CA GLY A 54 10.60 17.18 -3.59
C GLY A 54 10.13 15.79 -4.00
N ILE A 55 10.66 14.72 -3.39
CA ILE A 55 10.21 13.34 -3.67
C ILE A 55 8.79 13.16 -3.10
N PRO A 56 7.78 12.77 -3.89
CA PRO A 56 6.42 12.65 -3.38
C PRO A 56 6.31 11.50 -2.37
N MET A 57 5.32 11.61 -1.46
CA MET A 57 5.02 10.53 -0.51
C MET A 57 4.44 9.29 -1.20
N ILE A 58 3.57 9.49 -2.20
CA ILE A 58 3.11 8.43 -3.10
C ILE A 58 4.02 8.45 -4.32
N ARG A 59 4.65 7.32 -4.61
CA ARG A 59 5.62 7.18 -5.69
C ARG A 59 5.15 6.07 -6.63
N PRO A 60 5.04 6.32 -7.95
CA PRO A 60 4.77 5.24 -8.89
C PRO A 60 5.94 4.26 -8.89
N LEU A 61 5.70 2.98 -9.19
CA LEU A 61 6.76 1.96 -9.10
C LEU A 61 7.97 2.30 -9.98
N VAL A 62 7.76 2.87 -11.16
CA VAL A 62 8.84 3.34 -12.07
C VAL A 62 9.79 4.36 -11.42
N MET A 63 9.34 5.13 -10.44
CA MET A 63 10.19 6.10 -9.75
C MET A 63 11.22 5.39 -8.85
N GLU A 64 10.80 4.32 -8.18
CA GLU A 64 11.65 3.52 -7.28
C GLU A 64 12.44 2.44 -8.03
N TYR A 65 11.89 1.94 -9.14
CA TYR A 65 12.44 0.85 -9.95
C TYR A 65 12.56 1.25 -11.44
N PRO A 66 13.35 2.29 -11.78
CA PRO A 66 13.38 2.87 -13.13
C PRO A 66 13.95 1.92 -14.20
N LYS A 67 14.72 0.92 -13.79
CA LYS A 67 15.30 -0.09 -14.67
C LYS A 67 14.37 -1.28 -14.92
N ASP A 68 13.34 -1.43 -14.10
CA ASP A 68 12.40 -2.55 -14.22
C ASP A 68 11.33 -2.22 -15.29
N PRO A 69 11.25 -3.02 -16.38
CA PRO A 69 10.29 -2.79 -17.44
C PRO A 69 8.84 -3.04 -17.01
N ILE A 70 8.59 -3.92 -16.04
CA ILE A 70 7.25 -4.19 -15.51
C ILE A 70 6.83 -3.00 -14.64
N ALA A 71 7.71 -2.46 -13.79
CA ALA A 71 7.40 -1.28 -12.98
C ALA A 71 6.98 -0.05 -13.80
N LYS A 72 7.44 0.06 -15.07
CA LYS A 72 7.06 1.14 -16.01
C LYS A 72 5.60 1.10 -16.45
N ILE A 73 5.01 -0.09 -16.53
CA ILE A 73 3.64 -0.29 -17.03
C ILE A 73 2.62 -0.45 -15.90
N GLN A 74 3.08 -0.54 -14.66
CA GLN A 74 2.21 -0.68 -13.48
C GLN A 74 1.55 0.64 -13.10
N ASN A 75 0.22 0.64 -13.06
CA ASN A 75 -0.61 1.81 -12.76
C ASN A 75 -1.61 1.58 -11.62
N LEU A 76 -1.72 0.34 -11.12
CA LEU A 76 -2.62 0.00 -10.01
C LEU A 76 -1.91 -0.05 -8.67
N SER A 77 -0.59 -0.18 -8.65
CA SER A 77 0.22 -0.24 -7.42
C SER A 77 1.13 0.98 -7.28
N TYR A 78 1.45 1.34 -6.04
CA TYR A 78 2.34 2.46 -5.74
C TYR A 78 3.14 2.20 -4.46
N MET A 79 4.26 2.91 -4.32
CA MET A 79 5.00 2.98 -3.07
C MET A 79 4.48 4.16 -2.23
N LEU A 80 4.19 3.92 -0.95
CA LEU A 80 3.99 4.95 0.05
C LEU A 80 5.30 5.10 0.82
N GLY A 81 6.09 6.12 0.48
CA GLY A 81 7.47 6.27 0.91
C GLY A 81 8.39 5.23 0.25
N ASP A 82 9.45 4.86 0.93
CA ASP A 82 10.48 3.93 0.46
C ASP A 82 10.23 2.47 0.87
N ALA A 83 9.36 2.23 1.85
CA ALA A 83 9.22 0.92 2.49
C ALA A 83 7.86 0.22 2.27
N LEU A 84 6.81 0.91 1.83
CA LEU A 84 5.47 0.30 1.73
C LEU A 84 4.99 0.25 0.28
N LEU A 85 4.75 -0.95 -0.25
CA LEU A 85 4.06 -1.16 -1.51
C LEU A 85 2.58 -1.39 -1.25
N ILE A 86 1.74 -0.59 -1.91
CA ILE A 86 0.28 -0.67 -1.81
C ILE A 86 -0.27 -1.11 -3.16
N SER A 87 -0.94 -2.25 -3.19
CA SER A 87 -1.65 -2.79 -4.35
C SER A 87 -3.13 -2.95 -3.99
N PRO A 88 -3.96 -1.94 -4.28
CA PRO A 88 -5.36 -1.90 -3.90
C PRO A 88 -6.18 -3.00 -4.58
N GLY A 89 -7.13 -3.56 -3.85
CA GLY A 89 -8.16 -4.41 -4.42
C GLY A 89 -9.17 -3.58 -5.21
N PHE A 90 -9.50 -4.07 -6.39
CA PHE A 90 -10.52 -3.50 -7.27
C PHE A 90 -11.69 -4.47 -7.36
N ASP A 91 -12.89 -3.93 -7.61
CA ASP A 91 -14.09 -4.71 -7.90
C ASP A 91 -14.02 -5.23 -9.35
N ARG A 92 -13.12 -6.20 -9.56
CA ARG A 92 -12.85 -6.90 -10.82
C ARG A 92 -12.53 -8.35 -10.48
N ASP A 93 -12.93 -9.25 -11.37
CA ASP A 93 -12.73 -10.69 -11.18
C ASP A 93 -11.25 -11.08 -11.17
N GLU A 94 -10.41 -10.33 -11.89
CA GLU A 94 -8.97 -10.56 -11.97
C GLU A 94 -8.21 -9.22 -12.04
N TYR A 95 -7.17 -9.09 -11.20
CA TYR A 95 -6.10 -8.11 -11.42
C TYR A 95 -4.74 -8.74 -11.05
N GLU A 96 -3.70 -8.32 -11.77
CA GLU A 96 -2.34 -8.76 -11.53
C GLU A 96 -1.70 -7.89 -10.44
N LEU A 97 -1.11 -8.56 -9.44
CA LEU A 97 -0.30 -7.93 -8.43
C LEU A 97 1.17 -8.03 -8.84
N TYR A 98 1.91 -6.94 -8.75
CA TYR A 98 3.32 -6.92 -9.09
C TYR A 98 4.14 -6.49 -7.89
N LEU A 99 5.09 -7.34 -7.52
CA LEU A 99 6.13 -7.03 -6.55
C LEU A 99 7.47 -6.92 -7.30
N PRO A 100 8.16 -5.77 -7.20
CA PRO A 100 9.54 -5.66 -7.66
C PRO A 100 10.44 -6.68 -6.97
N GLU A 101 11.55 -7.03 -7.60
CA GLU A 101 12.54 -7.94 -7.01
C GLU A 101 12.93 -7.50 -5.58
N GLY A 102 12.88 -8.45 -4.64
CA GLY A 102 13.29 -8.19 -3.26
C GLY A 102 12.62 -9.09 -2.23
N ARG A 103 12.80 -8.71 -0.96
CA ARG A 103 12.13 -9.32 0.19
C ARG A 103 10.96 -8.45 0.61
N TRP A 104 9.76 -9.01 0.55
CA TRP A 104 8.53 -8.32 0.92
C TRP A 104 7.84 -9.08 2.03
N GLN A 105 7.40 -8.38 3.07
CA GLN A 105 6.58 -8.94 4.12
C GLN A 105 5.15 -8.43 3.96
N ASP A 106 4.18 -9.33 3.93
CA ASP A 106 2.79 -8.95 4.04
C ASP A 106 2.48 -8.34 5.42
N ILE A 107 1.71 -7.26 5.45
CA ILE A 107 1.40 -6.54 6.68
C ILE A 107 0.46 -7.32 7.60
N GLU A 108 -0.45 -8.13 7.06
CA GLU A 108 -1.46 -8.85 7.83
C GLU A 108 -0.96 -10.22 8.30
N SER A 109 -0.58 -11.10 7.36
CA SER A 109 -0.12 -12.46 7.62
C SER A 109 1.28 -12.53 8.23
N LYS A 110 2.09 -11.48 8.03
CA LYS A 110 3.52 -11.43 8.38
C LYS A 110 4.40 -12.38 7.58
N GLU A 111 3.84 -13.06 6.59
CA GLU A 111 4.58 -13.91 5.68
C GLU A 111 5.62 -13.11 4.91
N VAL A 112 6.81 -13.69 4.72
CA VAL A 112 7.89 -13.08 3.96
C VAL A 112 7.99 -13.79 2.62
N LEU A 113 7.79 -13.02 1.57
CA LEU A 113 7.90 -13.43 0.18
C LEU A 113 9.27 -13.00 -0.34
N HIS A 114 10.04 -13.98 -0.82
CA HIS A 114 11.23 -13.76 -1.61
C HIS A 114 10.82 -13.84 -3.07
N VAL A 115 10.64 -12.67 -3.69
CA VAL A 115 10.05 -12.63 -5.04
C VAL A 115 11.13 -12.25 -6.06
N PRO A 116 11.35 -13.08 -7.10
CA PRO A 116 11.89 -12.54 -8.34
C PRO A 116 10.89 -11.51 -8.89
N ALA A 117 11.35 -10.52 -9.67
CA ALA A 117 10.43 -9.57 -10.31
C ALA A 117 9.45 -10.32 -11.22
N GLN A 118 8.23 -10.58 -10.75
CA GLN A 118 7.22 -11.38 -11.42
C GLN A 118 5.81 -10.85 -11.13
N LEU A 119 4.90 -11.09 -12.07
CA LEU A 119 3.47 -10.88 -11.92
C LEU A 119 2.84 -12.04 -11.13
N TRP A 120 2.11 -11.69 -10.08
CA TRP A 120 1.34 -12.59 -9.24
C TRP A 120 -0.13 -12.38 -9.55
N LYS A 121 -0.93 -13.44 -9.51
CA LYS A 121 -2.38 -13.26 -9.61
C LYS A 121 -2.94 -12.93 -8.23
N GLN A 122 -4.08 -12.26 -8.21
CA GLN A 122 -4.81 -11.97 -6.97
C GLN A 122 -5.09 -13.24 -6.14
N GLU A 123 -5.40 -14.37 -6.80
CA GLU A 123 -5.61 -15.66 -6.13
C GLU A 123 -4.37 -16.19 -5.38
N ASP A 124 -3.17 -15.73 -5.76
CA ASP A 124 -1.91 -16.12 -5.12
C ASP A 124 -1.64 -15.31 -3.84
N LEU A 125 -2.31 -14.16 -3.65
CA LEU A 125 -2.05 -13.23 -2.55
C LEU A 125 -3.37 -12.66 -2.00
N GLU A 126 -3.80 -13.15 -0.84
CA GLU A 126 -4.98 -12.63 -0.11
C GLU A 126 -4.82 -11.15 0.31
N PHE A 127 -3.63 -10.58 0.19
CA PHE A 127 -3.26 -9.32 0.81
C PHE A 127 -2.66 -8.29 -0.16
N MET A 128 -2.86 -7.03 0.19
CA MET A 128 -2.76 -5.87 -0.70
C MET A 128 -1.64 -4.88 -0.31
N THR A 129 -0.91 -5.14 0.78
CA THR A 129 0.03 -4.17 1.34
C THR A 129 1.28 -4.84 1.89
N PHE A 130 2.43 -4.47 1.35
CA PHE A 130 3.70 -5.13 1.62
C PHE A 130 4.72 -4.14 2.18
N GLN A 131 5.45 -4.57 3.21
CA GLN A 131 6.60 -3.87 3.72
C GLN A 131 7.87 -4.45 3.08
N LYS A 132 8.69 -3.60 2.47
CA LYS A 132 10.05 -3.96 2.04
C LYS A 132 10.87 -4.35 3.27
N LYS A 133 11.53 -5.50 3.23
CA LYS A 133 12.58 -5.86 4.17
C LYS A 133 13.90 -5.60 3.46
N ASP A 134 14.74 -4.74 4.02
CA ASP A 134 16.11 -4.60 3.54
C ASP A 134 16.74 -5.98 3.51
N VAL A 135 17.52 -6.28 2.46
CA VAL A 135 18.38 -7.46 2.44
C VAL A 135 19.55 -7.11 3.36
N ASP A 136 19.72 -7.88 4.44
CA ASP A 136 20.90 -7.76 5.31
C ASP A 136 22.18 -7.99 4.50
#